data_AF-A0A7S0RBY9-F1
#
_entry.id   AF-A0A7S0RBY9-F1
#
_cell.length_a   1.000
_cell.length_b   1.000
_cell.length_c   1.000
_cell.angle_alpha   90.00
_cell.angle_beta   90.00
_cell.angle_gamma   90.00
#
_symmetry.space_group_name_H-M   'P 1'
#
loop_
_entity.id
_entity.type
_entity.pdbx_description
1 polymer ?
#
loop_
_entity_poly.entity_id
_entity_poly.type
_entity_poly.pdbx_seq_one_letter_code
_entity_poly.pdbx_strand_id
1 'polypeptide(L)'
;TLISAQPILQHNYRSVLPPPNTGMSCFELLGMDVMLDHKLKPWLIEVNHSPSFTTDTPLDLAIKEELISDTIELVGIDPKQIKKQMAEEREGARNRLWAGVKGAVTKKAELTDEEFEQQMEAVLRAREKHEAKNAGGYTRIFPPVDNPELLEHYNTLLDGARAEFQSSSGAVKALGAIMKAKEARERRMNGKQKG
;
A
#
# COMPACT_ATOMS: atom_id res chain seq x y z
N THR A 1 7.98 -8.19 -11.93
CA THR A 1 8.91 -7.56 -10.97
C THR A 1 8.20 -7.00 -9.75
N LEU A 2 7.27 -6.04 -9.88
CA LEU A 2 6.58 -5.49 -8.69
C LEU A 2 5.80 -6.54 -7.88
N ILE A 3 5.13 -7.48 -8.57
CA ILE A 3 4.37 -8.57 -7.93
C ILE A 3 5.24 -9.39 -6.96
N SER A 4 6.49 -9.69 -7.30
CA SER A 4 7.37 -10.47 -6.42
C SER A 4 7.83 -9.69 -5.19
N ALA A 5 7.88 -8.35 -5.26
CA ALA A 5 8.21 -7.49 -4.13
C ALA A 5 6.99 -7.14 -3.27
N GLN A 6 5.77 -7.24 -3.83
CA GLN A 6 4.53 -6.80 -3.20
C GLN A 6 4.30 -7.33 -1.77
N PRO A 7 4.54 -8.63 -1.45
CA PRO A 7 4.29 -9.14 -0.11
C PRO A 7 5.21 -8.50 0.95
N ILE A 8 6.47 -8.26 0.60
CA ILE A 8 7.47 -7.64 1.47
C ILE A 8 7.10 -6.17 1.69
N LEU A 9 6.76 -5.45 0.62
CA LEU A 9 6.37 -4.05 0.70
C LEU A 9 5.10 -3.87 1.54
N GLN A 10 4.09 -4.72 1.31
CA GLN A 10 2.84 -4.69 2.08
C GLN A 10 3.09 -4.96 3.58
N HIS A 11 3.96 -5.92 3.91
CA HIS A 11 4.31 -6.23 5.28
C HIS A 11 5.01 -5.05 5.97
N ASN A 12 6.01 -4.48 5.31
CA ASN A 12 6.78 -3.36 5.85
C ASN A 12 5.90 -2.11 6.01
N TYR A 13 5.07 -1.80 5.02
CA TYR A 13 4.15 -0.68 5.06
C TYR A 13 3.19 -0.79 6.25
N ARG A 14 2.53 -1.94 6.43
CA ARG A 14 1.58 -2.16 7.53
C ARG A 14 2.23 -2.17 8.92
N SER A 15 3.52 -2.48 9.00
CA SER A 15 4.27 -2.49 10.26
C SER A 15 4.61 -1.06 10.73
N VAL A 16 4.80 -0.14 9.79
CA VAL A 16 5.13 1.27 10.07
C VAL A 16 3.86 2.14 10.15
N LEU A 17 2.90 1.88 9.26
CA LEU A 17 1.65 2.61 9.15
C LEU A 17 0.49 1.65 9.49
N PRO A 18 0.08 1.57 10.77
CA PRO A 18 -1.04 0.74 11.15
C PRO A 18 -2.38 1.34 10.67
N PRO A 19 -3.45 0.53 10.58
CA PRO A 19 -4.80 1.04 10.34
C PRO A 19 -5.27 1.98 11.47
N PRO A 20 -6.18 2.92 11.18
CA PRO A 20 -6.77 3.20 9.87
C PRO A 20 -5.80 3.97 8.96
N ASN A 21 -5.50 3.42 7.79
CA ASN A 21 -4.75 4.10 6.74
C ASN A 21 -5.35 3.72 5.38
N THR A 22 -5.20 4.60 4.40
CA THR A 22 -5.77 4.43 3.06
C THR A 22 -4.93 3.55 2.14
N GLY A 23 -3.78 3.03 2.61
CA GLY A 23 -2.82 2.30 1.78
C GLY A 23 -2.04 3.16 0.78
N MET A 24 -2.21 4.49 0.80
CA MET A 24 -1.68 5.42 -0.22
C MET A 24 -0.75 6.49 0.36
N SER A 25 -0.16 6.26 1.54
CA SER A 25 0.72 7.24 2.18
C SER A 25 2.12 7.32 1.56
N CYS A 26 2.46 6.39 0.67
CA CYS A 26 3.75 6.31 0.01
C CYS A 26 3.57 6.20 -1.51
N PHE A 27 4.48 6.82 -2.25
CA PHE A 27 4.66 6.63 -3.69
C PHE A 27 6.16 6.58 -3.98
N GLU A 28 6.54 6.01 -5.13
CA GLU A 28 7.94 5.88 -5.51
C GLU A 28 8.07 5.95 -7.04
N LEU A 29 9.08 6.69 -7.51
CA LEU A 29 9.48 6.70 -8.92
C LEU A 29 10.66 5.75 -9.10
N LEU A 30 10.43 4.69 -9.86
CA LEU A 30 11.43 3.66 -10.14
C LEU A 30 12.03 3.87 -11.54
N GLY A 31 13.36 3.84 -11.62
CA GLY A 31 14.07 3.71 -12.90
C GLY A 31 14.17 2.23 -13.29
N MET A 32 13.70 1.87 -14.48
CA MET A 32 13.74 0.50 -14.98
C MET A 32 14.71 0.42 -16.16
N ASP A 33 15.82 -0.29 -15.98
CA ASP A 33 16.82 -0.44 -17.03
C ASP A 33 16.51 -1.71 -17.83
N VAL A 34 16.09 -1.52 -19.07
CA VAL A 34 15.62 -2.60 -19.95
C VAL A 34 16.48 -2.67 -21.20
N MET A 35 17.02 -3.85 -21.48
CA MET A 35 17.76 -4.13 -22.71
C MET A 35 16.87 -4.90 -23.70
N LEU A 36 16.87 -4.49 -24.96
CA LEU A 36 16.20 -5.19 -26.05
C LEU A 36 17.19 -6.10 -26.77
N ASP A 37 16.82 -7.36 -27.00
CA ASP A 37 17.61 -8.25 -27.85
C ASP A 37 17.32 -8.06 -29.35
N HIS A 38 18.01 -8.82 -30.21
CA HIS A 38 17.84 -8.79 -31.66
C HIS A 38 16.43 -9.19 -32.16
N LYS A 39 15.57 -9.71 -31.27
CA LYS A 39 14.17 -10.05 -31.54
C LYS A 39 13.20 -9.07 -30.87
N LEU A 40 13.69 -7.93 -30.37
CA LEU A 40 12.92 -6.95 -29.60
C LEU A 40 12.31 -7.52 -28.31
N LYS A 41 12.86 -8.60 -27.76
CA LYS A 41 12.43 -9.09 -26.46
C LYS A 41 13.06 -8.22 -25.36
N PRO A 42 12.25 -7.68 -24.43
CA PRO A 42 12.78 -6.92 -23.30
C PRO A 42 13.35 -7.83 -22.21
N TRP A 43 14.53 -7.46 -21.74
CA TRP A 43 15.22 -8.08 -20.61
C TRP A 43 15.44 -7.01 -19.55
N LEU A 44 14.86 -7.22 -18.36
CA LEU A 44 15.09 -6.36 -17.21
C LEU A 44 16.50 -6.59 -16.68
N ILE A 45 17.27 -5.50 -16.55
CA ILE A 45 18.63 -5.54 -16.03
C ILE A 45 18.62 -5.18 -14.55
N GLU A 46 18.08 -4.02 -14.22
CA GLU A 46 17.99 -3.53 -12.85
C GLU A 46 16.78 -2.63 -12.62
N VAL A 47 16.48 -2.43 -11.34
CA VAL A 47 15.46 -1.49 -10.86
C VAL A 47 16.12 -0.54 -9.88
N ASN A 48 16.11 0.74 -10.22
CA ASN A 48 16.72 1.80 -9.45
C ASN A 48 15.66 2.54 -8.61
N HIS A 49 15.84 2.51 -7.29
CA HIS A 49 15.01 3.24 -6.32
C HIS A 49 15.30 4.75 -6.27
N SER A 50 16.38 5.19 -6.92
CA SER A 50 16.77 6.59 -7.01
C SER A 50 17.32 6.88 -8.42
N PRO A 51 16.45 7.00 -9.44
CA PRO A 51 16.89 7.37 -10.78
C PRO A 51 17.49 8.78 -10.78
N SER A 52 18.43 9.05 -11.69
CA SER A 52 19.08 10.35 -11.79
C SER A 52 18.15 11.42 -12.35
N PHE A 53 17.93 12.49 -11.58
CA PHE A 53 17.21 13.69 -12.02
C PHE A 53 18.12 14.83 -12.47
N THR A 54 19.42 14.56 -12.70
CA THR A 54 20.34 15.57 -13.26
C THR A 54 19.92 15.93 -14.69
N THR A 55 19.90 17.22 -15.00
CA THR A 55 19.48 17.74 -16.31
C THR A 55 20.68 18.32 -17.06
N ASP A 56 21.55 17.45 -17.55
CA ASP A 56 22.79 17.86 -18.23
C ASP A 56 22.54 18.29 -19.68
N THR A 57 21.43 17.85 -20.27
CA THR A 57 21.01 18.25 -21.62
C THR A 57 19.61 18.89 -21.62
N PRO A 58 19.28 19.73 -22.63
CA PRO A 58 17.93 20.25 -22.79
C PRO A 58 16.86 19.15 -22.94
N LEU A 59 17.24 17.99 -23.49
CA LEU A 59 16.36 16.83 -23.61
C LEU A 59 16.08 16.20 -22.26
N ASP A 60 17.11 16.04 -21.41
CA ASP A 60 16.94 15.54 -20.05
C ASP A 60 16.02 16.44 -19.25
N LEU A 61 16.19 17.76 -19.38
CA LEU A 61 15.32 18.73 -18.73
C LEU A 61 13.86 18.54 -19.18
N ALA A 62 13.61 18.53 -20.50
CA ALA A 62 12.26 18.41 -21.02
C ALA A 62 11.55 17.13 -20.56
N ILE A 63 12.23 15.99 -20.62
CA ILE A 63 11.65 14.70 -20.22
C ILE A 63 11.44 14.63 -18.70
N LYS A 64 12.45 15.04 -17.91
CA LYS A 64 12.41 14.87 -16.45
C LYS A 64 11.48 15.89 -15.79
N GLU A 65 11.40 17.11 -16.31
CA GLU A 65 10.46 18.13 -15.84
C GLU A 65 9.01 17.67 -16.03
N GLU A 66 8.67 17.17 -17.23
CA GLU A 66 7.34 16.63 -17.52
C GLU A 66 7.02 15.43 -16.63
N LEU A 67 7.96 14.48 -16.49
CA LEU A 67 7.82 13.32 -15.62
C LEU A 67 7.50 13.70 -14.17
N ILE A 68 8.27 14.63 -13.59
CA ILE A 68 8.08 15.05 -12.20
C ILE A 68 6.76 15.84 -12.04
N SER A 69 6.45 16.72 -12.98
CA SER A 69 5.19 17.49 -12.97
C SER A 69 3.98 16.55 -12.97
N ASP A 70 3.95 15.60 -13.91
CA ASP A 70 2.88 14.62 -14.02
C ASP A 70 2.81 13.70 -12.81
N THR A 71 3.96 13.34 -12.22
CA THR A 71 3.98 12.54 -10.98
C THR A 71 3.28 13.28 -9.84
N ILE A 72 3.61 14.55 -9.61
CA ILE A 72 3.07 15.31 -8.49
C ILE A 72 1.56 15.47 -8.65
N GLU A 73 1.09 15.76 -9.87
CA GLU A 73 -0.33 15.88 -10.19
C GLU A 73 -1.05 14.54 -10.02
N LEU A 74 -0.48 13.43 -10.51
CA LEU A 74 -1.03 12.09 -10.36
C LEU A 74 -1.11 11.64 -8.90
N VAL A 75 -0.07 11.93 -8.10
CA VAL A 75 -0.04 11.60 -6.67
C VAL A 75 -1.12 12.37 -5.91
N GLY A 76 -1.58 13.54 -6.38
CA GLY A 76 -2.76 14.22 -5.85
C GLY A 76 -2.60 14.63 -4.38
N ILE A 77 -1.47 15.25 -4.05
CA ILE A 77 -1.18 15.70 -2.69
C ILE A 77 -2.08 16.89 -2.34
N ASP A 78 -3.11 16.69 -1.51
CA ASP A 78 -3.97 17.77 -1.02
C ASP A 78 -3.42 18.36 0.29
N PRO A 79 -2.95 19.63 0.30
CA PRO A 79 -2.47 20.29 1.51
C PRO A 79 -3.53 20.38 2.61
N LYS A 80 -4.83 20.42 2.27
CA LYS A 80 -5.92 20.44 3.26
C LYS A 80 -6.03 19.10 3.97
N GLN A 81 -5.89 18.00 3.23
CA GLN A 81 -5.89 16.65 3.79
C GLN A 81 -4.70 16.45 4.74
N ILE A 82 -3.50 16.91 4.35
CA ILE A 82 -2.31 16.86 5.21
C ILE A 82 -2.55 17.62 6.51
N LYS A 83 -3.07 18.86 6.44
CA LYS A 83 -3.37 19.67 7.64
C LYS A 83 -4.39 19.00 8.55
N LYS A 84 -5.44 18.39 7.97
CA LYS A 84 -6.46 17.65 8.73
C LYS A 84 -5.84 16.46 9.46
N GLN A 85 -5.04 15.64 8.77
CA GLN A 85 -4.36 14.49 9.37
C GLN A 85 -3.42 14.92 10.51
N MET A 86 -2.60 15.96 10.30
CA MET A 86 -1.71 16.50 11.33
C MET A 86 -2.48 17.02 12.56
N ALA A 87 -3.64 17.65 12.36
CA ALA A 87 -4.49 18.11 13.46
C ALA A 87 -5.08 16.94 14.26
N GLU A 88 -5.58 15.91 13.58
CA GLU A 88 -6.10 14.69 14.19
C GLU A 88 -5.01 13.92 14.97
N GLU A 89 -3.80 13.82 14.42
CA GLU A 89 -2.64 13.24 15.10
C GLU A 89 -2.26 14.01 16.35
N ARG A 90 -2.22 15.35 16.26
CA ARG A 90 -1.91 16.23 17.39
C ARG A 90 -2.97 16.13 18.48
N GLU A 91 -4.25 16.06 18.10
CA GLU A 91 -5.35 15.84 19.04
C GLU A 91 -5.26 14.45 19.68
N GLY A 92 -4.99 13.41 18.89
CA GLY A 92 -4.80 12.04 19.39
C GLY A 92 -3.62 11.93 20.36
N ALA A 93 -2.48 12.56 20.05
CA ALA A 93 -1.32 12.63 20.93
C ALA A 93 -1.64 13.37 22.24
N ARG A 94 -2.36 14.50 22.15
CA ARG A 94 -2.87 15.21 23.33
C ARG A 94 -3.77 14.29 24.15
N ASN A 95 -4.76 13.64 23.55
CA ASN A 95 -5.68 12.79 24.29
C ASN A 95 -4.96 11.62 24.98
N ARG A 96 -3.93 11.02 24.36
CA ARG A 96 -3.10 9.99 25.01
C ARG A 96 -2.32 10.49 26.22
N LEU A 97 -1.74 11.69 26.13
CA LEU A 97 -1.03 12.32 27.26
C LEU A 97 -1.97 12.65 28.41
N TRP A 98 -3.17 13.14 28.10
CA TRP A 98 -4.15 13.60 29.09
C TRP A 98 -5.02 12.47 29.66
N ALA A 99 -5.15 11.33 28.98
CA ALA A 99 -5.86 10.15 29.47
C ALA A 99 -5.23 9.55 30.74
N GLY A 100 -3.94 9.80 30.99
CA GLY A 100 -3.28 9.43 32.25
C GLY A 100 -3.60 10.34 33.43
N VAL A 101 -4.15 11.54 33.20
CA VAL A 101 -4.34 12.59 34.23
C VAL A 101 -5.78 12.67 34.71
N LYS A 102 -6.76 12.34 33.86
CA LYS A 102 -8.17 12.27 34.22
C LYS A 102 -8.71 10.99 33.60
N GLY A 103 -9.17 10.03 34.39
CA GLY A 103 -9.70 8.73 33.94
C GLY A 103 -10.95 8.77 33.05
N ALA A 104 -11.18 9.85 32.30
CA ALA A 104 -12.19 9.99 31.28
C ALA A 104 -11.59 9.56 29.92
N VAL A 105 -11.66 8.27 29.63
CA VAL A 105 -11.53 7.80 28.26
C VAL A 105 -12.85 8.14 27.55
N THR A 106 -12.91 9.29 26.85
CA THR A 106 -13.87 9.45 25.77
C THR A 106 -13.47 8.46 24.69
N LYS A 107 -14.04 7.25 24.73
CA LYS A 107 -13.94 6.29 23.63
C LYS A 107 -14.56 6.97 22.41
N LYS A 108 -13.73 7.38 21.45
CA LYS A 108 -14.21 7.65 20.10
C LYS A 108 -14.91 6.36 19.66
N ALA A 109 -16.15 6.44 19.20
CA ALA A 109 -16.85 5.27 18.69
C ALA A 109 -15.97 4.63 17.62
N GLU A 110 -15.52 3.40 17.87
CA GLU A 110 -14.81 2.61 16.87
C GLU A 110 -15.81 2.39 15.75
N LEU A 111 -15.46 2.82 14.53
CA LEU A 111 -16.25 2.55 13.34
C LEU A 111 -16.45 1.04 13.21
N THR A 112 -17.64 0.62 12.80
CA THR A 112 -17.84 -0.78 12.47
C THR A 112 -16.96 -1.16 11.28
N ASP A 113 -16.64 -2.44 11.14
CA ASP A 113 -15.85 -2.92 9.99
C ASP A 113 -16.53 -2.54 8.65
N GLU A 114 -17.86 -2.62 8.58
CA GLU A 114 -18.65 -2.21 7.41
C GLU A 114 -18.55 -0.70 7.11
N GLU A 115 -18.62 0.16 8.13
CA GLU A 115 -18.49 1.61 7.95
C GLU A 115 -17.07 1.98 7.49
N PHE A 116 -16.05 1.29 8.01
CA PHE A 116 -14.66 1.47 7.60
C PHE A 116 -14.45 1.06 6.14
N GLU A 117 -15.01 -0.09 5.72
CA GLU A 117 -14.96 -0.55 4.33
C GLU A 117 -15.64 0.45 3.38
N GLN A 118 -16.81 0.95 3.72
CA GLN A 118 -17.52 1.95 2.90
C GLN A 118 -16.73 3.25 2.76
N GLN A 119 -16.12 3.73 3.85
CA GLN A 119 -15.26 4.92 3.81
C GLN A 119 -14.02 4.66 2.94
N MET A 120 -13.40 3.48 3.05
CA MET A 120 -12.25 3.10 2.23
C MET A 120 -12.62 3.05 0.75
N GLU A 121 -13.74 2.43 0.41
CA GLU A 121 -14.22 2.34 -0.96
C GLU A 121 -14.51 3.73 -1.55
N ALA A 122 -15.10 4.64 -0.78
CA ALA A 122 -15.32 6.01 -1.20
C ALA A 122 -13.99 6.75 -1.49
N VAL A 123 -12.97 6.54 -0.66
CA VAL A 123 -11.62 7.10 -0.88
C VAL A 123 -11.00 6.53 -2.15
N LEU A 124 -11.08 5.21 -2.36
CA LEU A 124 -10.55 4.56 -3.57
C LEU A 124 -11.26 5.05 -4.84
N ARG A 125 -12.60 5.16 -4.83
CA ARG A 125 -13.36 5.70 -5.98
C ARG A 125 -13.03 7.16 -6.27
N ALA A 126 -12.83 7.99 -5.24
CA ALA A 126 -12.40 9.37 -5.43
C ALA A 126 -11.00 9.43 -6.04
N ARG A 127 -10.11 8.52 -5.62
CA ARG A 127 -8.76 8.39 -6.16
C ARG A 127 -8.76 7.97 -7.63
N GLU A 128 -9.49 6.94 -8.00
CA GLU A 128 -9.57 6.48 -9.39
C GLU A 128 -10.05 7.59 -10.33
N LYS A 129 -11.01 8.41 -9.89
CA LYS A 129 -11.47 9.58 -10.66
C LYS A 129 -10.38 10.63 -10.81
N HIS A 130 -9.58 10.87 -9.76
CA HIS A 130 -8.44 11.77 -9.81
C HIS A 130 -7.39 11.26 -10.80
N GLU A 131 -6.95 10.00 -10.65
CA GLU A 131 -5.95 9.38 -11.52
C GLU A 131 -6.38 9.36 -12.99
N ALA A 132 -7.65 9.04 -13.27
CA ALA A 132 -8.17 9.04 -14.63
C ALA A 132 -8.17 10.43 -15.28
N LYS A 133 -8.29 11.51 -14.49
CA LYS A 133 -8.27 12.89 -14.98
C LYS A 133 -6.84 13.44 -15.10
N ASN A 134 -5.94 12.98 -14.25
CA ASN A 134 -4.65 13.59 -13.96
C ASN A 134 -3.47 12.65 -14.28
N ALA A 135 -3.66 11.71 -15.19
CA ALA A 135 -2.62 10.74 -15.56
C ALA A 135 -1.43 11.38 -16.30
N GLY A 136 -1.62 12.51 -16.98
CA GLY A 136 -0.58 13.11 -17.82
C GLY A 136 -0.05 12.10 -18.85
N GLY A 137 1.26 11.95 -18.93
CA GLY A 137 1.96 10.94 -19.74
C GLY A 137 1.96 9.51 -19.15
N TYR A 138 1.41 9.29 -17.95
CA TYR A 138 1.35 7.96 -17.35
C TYR A 138 0.24 7.10 -17.96
N THR A 139 0.49 5.78 -17.99
CA THR A 139 -0.51 4.77 -18.33
C THR A 139 -0.62 3.76 -17.20
N ARG A 140 -1.84 3.47 -16.76
CA ARG A 140 -2.11 2.45 -15.75
C ARG A 140 -1.93 1.06 -16.35
N ILE A 141 -0.89 0.35 -15.91
CA ILE A 141 -0.61 -1.04 -16.31
C ILE A 141 -1.16 -2.08 -15.33
N PHE A 142 -1.43 -1.67 -14.07
CA PHE A 142 -2.04 -2.52 -13.05
C PHE A 142 -2.95 -1.69 -12.12
N PRO A 143 -4.16 -2.19 -11.78
CA PRO A 143 -4.83 -3.32 -12.42
C PRO A 143 -5.18 -2.99 -13.88
N PRO A 144 -5.01 -3.93 -14.84
CA PRO A 144 -5.45 -3.71 -16.21
C PRO A 144 -6.98 -3.61 -16.27
N VAL A 145 -7.48 -2.65 -17.04
CA VAL A 145 -8.92 -2.31 -17.10
C VAL A 145 -9.62 -3.01 -18.25
N ASP A 146 -8.86 -3.21 -19.32
CA ASP A 146 -9.24 -3.64 -20.64
C ASP A 146 -8.93 -5.13 -20.90
N ASN A 147 -8.20 -5.77 -19.98
CA ASN A 147 -7.79 -7.17 -20.13
C ASN A 147 -8.05 -7.99 -18.85
N PRO A 148 -9.24 -8.61 -18.72
CA PRO A 148 -9.60 -9.44 -17.58
C PRO A 148 -8.73 -10.70 -17.43
N GLU A 149 -8.31 -11.33 -18.53
CA GLU A 149 -7.46 -12.52 -18.50
C GLU A 149 -6.08 -12.19 -17.92
N LEU A 150 -5.52 -11.04 -18.30
CA LEU A 150 -4.27 -10.54 -17.76
C LEU A 150 -4.39 -10.19 -16.27
N LEU A 151 -5.53 -9.62 -15.85
CA LEU A 151 -5.80 -9.37 -14.43
C LEU A 151 -5.81 -10.68 -13.62
N GLU A 152 -6.51 -11.70 -14.11
CA GLU A 152 -6.54 -13.03 -13.46
C GLU A 152 -5.15 -13.66 -13.39
N HIS A 153 -4.36 -13.52 -14.45
CA HIS A 153 -2.98 -13.98 -14.46
C HIS A 153 -2.13 -13.27 -13.41
N TYR A 154 -2.23 -11.93 -13.31
CA TYR A 154 -1.51 -11.17 -12.29
C TYR A 154 -1.96 -11.51 -10.86
N ASN A 155 -3.26 -11.73 -10.64
CA ASN A 155 -3.78 -12.17 -9.34
C ASN A 155 -3.21 -13.52 -8.94
N THR A 156 -3.15 -14.47 -9.88
CA THR A 156 -2.51 -15.78 -9.65
C THR A 156 -1.04 -15.63 -9.23
N LEU A 157 -0.30 -14.74 -9.89
CA LEU A 157 1.10 -14.46 -9.52
C LEU A 157 1.24 -13.78 -8.15
N LEU A 158 0.32 -12.88 -7.80
CA LEU A 158 0.26 -12.24 -6.48
C LEU A 158 0.02 -13.26 -5.36
N ASP A 159 -0.92 -14.19 -5.57
CA ASP A 159 -1.18 -15.27 -4.62
C ASP A 159 0.02 -16.19 -4.45
N GLY A 160 0.69 -16.55 -5.55
CA GLY A 160 1.94 -17.30 -5.53
C GLY A 160 3.06 -16.59 -4.76
N ALA A 161 3.28 -15.30 -5.03
CA ALA A 161 4.29 -14.49 -4.34
C ALA A 161 3.99 -14.40 -2.83
N ARG A 162 2.72 -14.22 -2.46
CA ARG A 162 2.29 -14.18 -1.06
C ARG A 162 2.53 -15.51 -0.36
N ALA A 163 2.17 -16.63 -0.98
CA ALA A 163 2.38 -17.96 -0.40
C ALA A 163 3.88 -18.22 -0.15
N GLU A 164 4.74 -17.84 -1.08
CA GLU A 164 6.19 -17.99 -0.95
C GLU A 164 6.79 -17.10 0.15
N PHE A 165 6.31 -15.86 0.28
CA PHE A 165 6.72 -14.99 1.38
C PHE A 165 6.32 -15.57 2.76
N GLN A 166 5.13 -16.16 2.87
CA GLN A 166 4.68 -16.80 4.10
C GLN A 166 5.44 -18.10 4.41
N SER A 167 5.86 -18.85 3.38
CA SER A 167 6.64 -20.08 3.52
C SER A 167 8.09 -19.80 3.93
N SER A 168 8.67 -18.67 3.52
CA SER A 168 10.04 -18.27 3.80
C SER A 168 10.20 -17.46 5.10
N SER A 169 9.21 -16.64 5.47
CA SER A 169 9.30 -15.76 6.63
C SER A 169 8.99 -16.47 7.95
N GLY A 170 10.03 -16.74 8.76
CA GLY A 170 9.91 -17.41 10.06
C GLY A 170 8.96 -16.72 11.06
N ALA A 171 8.80 -15.40 10.96
CA ALA A 171 7.86 -14.62 11.77
C ALA A 171 6.39 -14.97 11.45
N VAL A 172 6.06 -15.26 10.18
CA VAL A 172 4.71 -15.66 9.76
C VAL A 172 4.42 -17.09 10.22
N LYS A 173 5.40 -18.00 10.18
CA LYS A 173 5.28 -19.35 10.76
C LYS A 173 5.00 -19.29 12.27
N ALA A 174 5.71 -18.41 12.99
CA ALA A 174 5.51 -18.22 14.43
C ALA A 174 4.12 -17.65 14.75
N LEU A 175 3.66 -16.63 14.03
CA LEU A 175 2.30 -16.07 14.16
C LEU A 175 1.21 -17.10 13.83
N GLY A 176 1.39 -17.89 12.78
CA GLY A 176 0.47 -18.97 12.41
C GLY A 176 0.41 -20.08 13.46
N ALA A 177 1.54 -20.44 14.09
CA ALA A 177 1.58 -21.38 15.19
C ALA A 177 0.87 -20.82 16.45
N ILE A 178 1.05 -19.53 16.75
CA ILE A 178 0.40 -18.86 17.87
C ILE A 178 -1.13 -18.78 17.67
N MET A 179 -1.61 -18.44 16.48
CA MET A 179 -3.05 -18.43 16.17
C MET A 179 -3.67 -19.82 16.30
N LYS A 180 -3.04 -20.86 15.73
CA LYS A 180 -3.51 -22.25 15.87
C LYS A 180 -3.53 -22.71 17.34
N ALA A 181 -2.55 -22.30 18.14
CA ALA A 181 -2.52 -22.60 19.57
C ALA A 181 -3.65 -21.87 20.34
N LYS A 182 -4.00 -20.64 19.94
CA LYS A 182 -5.12 -19.88 20.50
C LYS A 182 -6.47 -20.54 20.18
N GLU A 183 -6.72 -20.90 18.93
CA GLU A 183 -7.94 -21.58 18.50
C GLU A 183 -8.11 -22.94 19.18
N ALA A 184 -7.02 -23.73 19.30
CA ALA A 184 -7.04 -25.00 20.01
C ALA A 184 -7.35 -24.84 21.50
N ARG A 185 -6.88 -23.75 22.13
CA ARG A 185 -7.16 -23.42 23.53
C ARG A 185 -8.61 -23.01 23.73
N GLU A 186 -9.18 -22.23 22.82
CA GLU A 186 -10.59 -21.81 22.85
C GLU A 186 -11.55 -22.99 22.64
N ARG A 187 -11.24 -23.91 21.72
CA ARG A 187 -11.99 -25.16 21.53
C ARG A 187 -11.99 -26.04 22.78
N ARG A 188 -10.86 -26.11 23.49
CA ARG A 188 -10.76 -26.86 24.77
C ARG A 188 -11.54 -26.20 25.90
N MET A 189 -11.64 -24.88 25.93
CA MET A 189 -12.43 -24.14 26.92
C MET A 189 -13.94 -24.31 26.68
N ASN A 190 -14.39 -24.20 25.42
CA ASN A 190 -15.80 -24.38 25.06
C ASN A 190 -16.27 -25.84 25.17
N GLY A 191 -15.37 -26.82 25.02
CA GLY A 191 -15.67 -28.24 25.25
C GLY A 191 -15.86 -28.62 26.72
N LYS A 192 -15.33 -27.83 27.67
CA LYS A 192 -15.49 -28.09 29.12
C LYS A 192 -16.75 -27.50 29.74
N GLN A 193 -17.48 -26.63 29.03
CA GLN A 193 -18.75 -26.05 29.51
C GLN A 193 -20.00 -26.85 29.11
N LYS A 194 -19.85 -27.92 28.32
CA LYS A 194 -20.96 -28.77 27.84
C LYS A 194 -20.92 -30.21 28.39
N GLY A 195 -20.11 -30.48 29.41
CA GLY A 195 -19.99 -31.80 30.06
C GLY A 195 -20.48 -31.75 31.50
#